data_AF-A0A259MJU4-F1
#
_entry.id   AF-A0A259MJU4-F1
#
_cell.length_a   1.000
_cell.length_b   1.000
_cell.length_c   1.000
_cell.angle_alpha   90.00
_cell.angle_beta   90.00
_cell.angle_gamma   90.00
#
_symmetry.space_group_name_H-M   'P 1'
#
loop_
_entity.id
_entity.type
_entity.pdbx_description
1 polymer ?
#
loop_
_entity_poly.entity_id
_entity_poly.type
_entity_poly.pdbx_seq_one_letter_code
_entity_poly.pdbx_strand_id
1 'polypeptide(L)'
;MARLVGLIALLFLALPATAQERKEVDLALVLAIDISGSIDPDEARLQRQGYVEAFNDPVIMRAILGGNHGRIAVAYFEWSDSWIQKLLIDWTLLDSEAAIADFRRRLSDAPISISRRTSISGAIRYAIPMYGRSPYDADRKVLDISGDGSNNDGGLVTETRHDALKERIIINGLPIMNGRPNPFGFPAEDDLDKYYLHCVTGGPRSFVEVARSFEDFPRAIRKKLLQEVADIGPLNDFDIGELGTTRDGVQLAQSGSGGARRTVKADDDYTRFVRPEYELGCDVGERRSRDFWQRRFGVTPD
;
A
#
# COMPACT_ATOMS: atom_id res chain seq x y z
N MET A 1 42.86 17.71 -54.93
CA MET A 1 43.17 17.19 -53.58
C MET A 1 42.26 17.86 -52.56
N ALA A 2 41.03 17.37 -52.39
CA ALA A 2 40.06 18.01 -51.49
C ALA A 2 38.97 17.01 -51.04
N ARG A 3 39.37 15.88 -50.46
CA ARG A 3 38.45 14.95 -49.77
C ARG A 3 39.27 14.15 -48.75
N LEU A 4 39.06 14.40 -47.46
CA LEU A 4 39.34 13.56 -46.26
C LEU A 4 39.81 14.42 -45.07
N VAL A 5 38.93 15.23 -44.47
CA VAL A 5 39.18 15.73 -43.08
C VAL A 5 37.92 15.71 -42.20
N GLY A 6 36.75 15.37 -42.74
CA GLY A 6 35.48 15.52 -42.01
C GLY A 6 34.88 14.23 -41.47
N LEU A 7 35.61 13.35 -40.77
CA LEU A 7 34.97 12.17 -40.17
C LEU A 7 35.76 11.49 -39.02
N ILE A 8 36.41 12.23 -38.11
CA ILE A 8 37.01 11.64 -36.88
C ILE A 8 36.77 12.54 -35.65
N ALA A 9 35.59 13.16 -35.52
CA ALA A 9 35.29 14.04 -34.37
C ALA A 9 33.93 13.77 -33.71
N LEU A 10 33.33 12.60 -33.91
CA LEU A 10 32.03 12.24 -33.33
C LEU A 10 32.04 10.94 -32.50
N LEU A 11 33.22 10.37 -32.22
CA LEU A 11 33.33 9.11 -31.49
C LEU A 11 33.62 9.23 -29.98
N PHE A 12 33.61 10.45 -29.40
CA PHE A 12 34.09 10.70 -28.04
C PHE A 12 33.05 11.24 -27.05
N LEU A 13 31.76 10.99 -27.26
CA LEU A 13 30.70 11.34 -26.28
C LEU A 13 29.83 10.16 -25.83
N ALA A 14 30.30 8.92 -25.99
CA ALA A 14 29.76 7.79 -25.24
C ALA A 14 30.46 7.73 -23.87
N LEU A 15 30.14 8.69 -22.99
CA LEU A 15 30.39 8.49 -21.57
C LEU A 15 29.62 7.23 -21.16
N PRO A 16 30.25 6.25 -20.48
CA PRO A 16 29.47 5.17 -19.89
C PRO A 16 28.46 5.84 -18.96
N ALA A 17 27.17 5.63 -19.21
CA ALA A 17 26.16 5.94 -18.23
C ALA A 17 26.55 5.15 -16.98
N THR A 18 27.20 5.82 -16.01
CA THR A 18 27.39 5.28 -14.67
C THR A 18 26.00 4.90 -14.23
N ALA A 19 25.72 3.60 -14.16
CA ALA A 19 24.51 3.10 -13.54
C ALA A 19 24.50 3.71 -12.14
N GLN A 20 23.64 4.71 -11.94
CA GLN A 20 23.58 5.42 -10.67
C GLN A 20 23.24 4.37 -9.63
N GLU A 21 24.17 4.11 -8.72
CA GLU A 21 24.04 3.11 -7.68
C GLU A 21 22.72 3.38 -6.94
N ARG A 22 21.78 2.45 -7.06
CA ARG A 22 20.46 2.61 -6.44
C ARG A 22 20.68 2.64 -4.94
N LYS A 23 20.17 3.67 -4.26
CA LYS A 23 20.28 3.75 -2.81
C LYS A 23 19.50 2.58 -2.20
N GLU A 24 20.15 1.83 -1.32
CA GLU A 24 19.52 0.79 -0.50
C GLU A 24 18.54 1.42 0.50
N VAL A 25 17.36 0.82 0.66
CA VAL A 25 16.30 1.23 1.59
C VAL A 25 15.72 0.00 2.29
N ASP A 26 15.29 0.17 3.55
CA ASP A 26 14.70 -0.92 4.35
C ASP A 26 13.35 -1.40 3.80
N LEU A 27 12.65 -0.51 3.09
CA LEU A 27 11.29 -0.71 2.62
C LEU A 27 10.99 0.20 1.42
N ALA A 28 10.47 -0.38 0.35
CA ALA A 28 9.69 0.33 -0.67
C ALA A 28 8.20 0.13 -0.36
N LEU A 29 7.55 1.18 0.14
CA LEU A 29 6.14 1.20 0.54
C LEU A 29 5.32 1.97 -0.49
N VAL A 30 4.29 1.34 -1.03
CA VAL A 30 3.28 2.03 -1.83
C VAL A 30 1.99 2.07 -1.02
N LEU A 31 1.47 3.27 -0.78
CA LEU A 31 0.19 3.53 -0.14
C LEU A 31 -0.87 3.71 -1.24
N ALA A 32 -1.81 2.78 -1.34
CA ALA A 32 -2.89 2.76 -2.33
C ALA A 32 -4.23 3.00 -1.64
N ILE A 33 -4.77 4.22 -1.76
CA ILE A 33 -5.92 4.68 -0.98
C ILE A 33 -7.18 4.76 -1.83
N ASP A 34 -8.23 4.06 -1.40
CA ASP A 34 -9.52 4.11 -2.07
C ASP A 34 -10.17 5.50 -1.95
N ILE A 35 -10.71 5.96 -3.08
CA ILE A 35 -11.53 7.17 -3.22
C ILE A 35 -12.83 6.86 -3.98
N SER A 36 -13.29 5.61 -3.96
CA SER A 36 -14.49 5.14 -4.65
C SER A 36 -15.77 5.76 -4.10
N GLY A 37 -16.90 5.52 -4.77
CA GLY A 37 -18.15 6.26 -4.54
C GLY A 37 -18.81 5.98 -3.19
N SER A 38 -18.35 4.92 -2.51
CA SER A 38 -18.71 4.60 -1.13
C SER A 38 -18.10 5.57 -0.11
N ILE A 39 -17.07 6.33 -0.50
CA ILE A 39 -16.32 7.26 0.33
C ILE A 39 -16.75 8.69 0.05
N ASP A 40 -17.28 9.38 1.07
CA ASP A 40 -17.66 10.78 0.95
C ASP A 40 -16.44 11.74 1.11
N PRO A 41 -16.56 13.03 0.74
CA PRO A 41 -15.43 13.96 0.85
C PRO A 41 -14.87 14.17 2.27
N ASP A 42 -15.69 14.01 3.32
CA ASP A 42 -15.23 14.12 4.71
C ASP A 42 -14.49 12.85 5.13
N GLU A 43 -14.99 11.68 4.74
CA GLU A 43 -14.31 10.39 4.90
C GLU A 43 -12.95 10.38 4.17
N ALA A 44 -12.88 10.88 2.94
CA ALA A 44 -11.63 11.03 2.19
C ALA A 44 -10.63 11.98 2.89
N ARG A 45 -11.12 13.08 3.49
CA ARG A 45 -10.28 13.99 4.30
C ARG A 45 -9.76 13.30 5.56
N LEU A 46 -10.61 12.56 6.27
CA LEU A 46 -10.22 11.82 7.47
C LEU A 46 -9.15 10.77 7.15
N GLN A 47 -9.29 10.06 6.02
CA GLN A 47 -8.26 9.13 5.56
C GLN A 47 -6.93 9.84 5.32
N ARG A 48 -6.94 10.92 4.53
CA ARG A 48 -5.73 11.69 4.22
C ARG A 48 -5.06 12.23 5.49
N GLN A 49 -5.85 12.80 6.38
CA GLN A 49 -5.38 13.34 7.66
C GLN A 49 -4.76 12.24 8.53
N GLY A 50 -5.37 11.04 8.57
CA GLY A 50 -4.82 9.88 9.27
C GLY A 50 -3.40 9.52 8.81
N TYR A 51 -3.13 9.56 7.50
CA TYR A 51 -1.77 9.36 6.99
C TYR A 51 -0.82 10.49 7.39
N VAL A 52 -1.24 11.75 7.26
CA VAL A 52 -0.43 12.92 7.64
C VAL A 52 -0.04 12.87 9.12
N GLU A 53 -0.97 12.44 9.98
CA GLU A 53 -0.75 12.27 11.42
C GLU A 53 0.11 11.05 11.74
N ALA A 54 -0.10 9.91 11.06
CA ALA A 54 0.73 8.72 11.27
C ALA A 54 2.20 8.99 10.97
N PHE A 55 2.52 9.70 9.89
CA PHE A 55 3.90 10.11 9.60
C PHE A 55 4.44 11.20 10.56
N ASN A 56 3.59 11.86 11.35
CA ASN A 56 4.03 12.77 12.41
C ASN A 56 4.39 12.04 13.70
N ASP A 57 4.02 10.76 13.82
CA ASP A 57 4.16 10.04 15.07
C ASP A 57 5.65 9.77 15.38
N PRO A 58 6.17 10.20 16.55
CA PRO A 58 7.57 9.99 16.91
C PRO A 58 8.01 8.51 17.00
N VAL A 59 7.08 7.58 17.27
CA VAL A 59 7.35 6.14 17.25
C VAL A 59 7.55 5.67 15.81
N ILE A 60 6.69 6.10 14.87
CA ILE A 60 6.81 5.75 13.44
C ILE A 60 8.07 6.37 12.85
N MET A 61 8.36 7.65 13.14
CA MET A 61 9.60 8.29 12.70
C MET A 61 10.84 7.54 13.19
N ARG A 62 10.88 7.15 14.48
CA ARG A 62 11.98 6.34 15.03
C ARG A 62 12.07 4.96 14.39
N ALA A 63 10.94 4.33 14.07
CA ALA A 63 10.95 3.04 13.40
C ALA A 63 11.46 3.13 11.95
N ILE A 64 11.13 4.20 11.22
CA ILE A 64 11.65 4.49 9.88
C ILE A 64 13.18 4.72 9.93
N LEU A 65 13.63 5.61 10.82
CA LEU A 65 15.04 6.02 10.88
C LEU A 65 15.93 5.03 11.63
N GLY A 66 15.34 4.11 12.39
CA GLY A 66 16.03 3.07 13.15
C GLY A 66 16.17 1.73 12.42
N GLY A 67 15.72 1.64 11.16
CA GLY A 67 15.92 0.47 10.31
C GLY A 67 17.40 0.19 10.00
N ASN A 68 17.68 -0.89 9.27
CA ASN A 68 19.04 -1.31 8.92
C ASN A 68 19.75 -0.26 8.04
N HIS A 69 19.03 0.33 7.09
CA HIS A 69 19.49 1.43 6.24
C HIS A 69 19.09 2.81 6.79
N GLY A 70 18.22 2.84 7.81
CA GLY A 70 17.68 4.02 8.46
C GLY A 70 16.82 4.87 7.52
N ARG A 71 16.22 4.24 6.50
CA ARG A 71 15.48 4.95 5.45
C ARG A 71 14.51 4.04 4.71
N ILE A 72 13.39 4.61 4.29
CA ILE A 72 12.40 3.94 3.43
C ILE A 72 12.09 4.79 2.19
N ALA A 73 11.59 4.17 1.13
CA ALA A 73 11.01 4.85 -0.01
C ALA A 73 9.49 4.72 0.03
N VAL A 74 8.77 5.83 -0.08
CA VAL A 74 7.30 5.85 -0.03
C VAL A 74 6.74 6.48 -1.29
N ALA A 75 5.72 5.84 -1.89
CA ALA A 75 4.85 6.43 -2.89
C ALA A 75 3.41 6.40 -2.41
N TYR A 76 2.60 7.38 -2.83
CA TYR A 76 1.19 7.49 -2.47
C TYR A 76 0.35 7.73 -3.72
N PHE A 77 -0.63 6.86 -3.96
CA PHE A 77 -1.62 7.05 -5.01
C PHE A 77 -3.04 6.78 -4.51
N GLU A 78 -4.00 7.41 -5.17
CA GLU A 78 -5.42 7.21 -4.93
C GLU A 78 -6.05 6.43 -6.07
N TRP A 79 -7.02 5.58 -5.76
CA TRP A 79 -7.63 4.68 -6.72
C TRP A 79 -9.14 4.56 -6.56
N SER A 80 -9.80 4.15 -7.63
CA SER A 80 -11.23 3.81 -7.62
C SER A 80 -11.50 2.69 -8.63
N ASP A 81 -12.05 2.99 -9.80
CA ASP A 81 -12.22 2.01 -10.87
C ASP A 81 -10.88 1.57 -11.49
N SER A 82 -10.94 0.56 -12.35
CA SER A 82 -9.78 -0.10 -12.96
C SER A 82 -8.89 0.81 -13.82
N TRP A 83 -9.35 2.02 -14.16
CA TRP A 83 -8.64 2.98 -15.00
C TRP A 83 -8.32 4.29 -14.28
N ILE A 84 -8.99 4.60 -13.17
CA ILE A 84 -8.76 5.81 -12.37
C ILE A 84 -7.77 5.51 -11.24
N GLN A 85 -6.51 5.82 -11.54
CA GLN A 85 -5.37 5.69 -10.64
C GLN A 85 -4.59 7.01 -10.67
N LYS A 86 -4.42 7.65 -9.52
CA LYS A 86 -3.83 8.99 -9.43
C LYS A 86 -2.65 9.00 -8.46
N LEU A 87 -1.45 8.95 -9.02
CA LEU A 87 -0.22 9.15 -8.26
C LEU A 87 -0.17 10.61 -7.77
N LEU A 88 -0.25 10.81 -6.46
CA LEU A 88 -0.13 12.15 -5.86
C LEU A 88 1.31 12.44 -5.45
N ILE A 89 1.99 11.44 -4.91
CA ILE A 89 3.38 11.53 -4.51
C ILE A 89 4.12 10.33 -5.08
N ASP A 90 5.01 10.58 -6.03
CA ASP A 90 5.95 9.58 -6.52
C ASP A 90 7.01 9.23 -5.46
N TRP A 91 7.77 8.17 -5.71
CA TRP A 91 8.81 7.64 -4.84
C TRP A 91 9.62 8.73 -4.14
N THR A 92 9.40 8.85 -2.84
CA THR A 92 10.05 9.82 -1.95
C THR A 92 10.88 9.07 -0.94
N LEU A 93 12.17 9.39 -0.84
CA LEU A 93 13.04 8.89 0.21
C LEU A 93 12.71 9.57 1.54
N LEU A 94 12.47 8.77 2.57
CA LEU A 94 12.30 9.20 3.95
C LEU A 94 13.52 8.73 4.76
N ASP A 95 14.54 9.58 4.83
CA ASP A 95 15.83 9.31 5.50
C ASP A 95 16.16 10.31 6.63
N SER A 96 15.22 11.21 6.93
CA SER A 96 15.36 12.24 7.95
C SER A 96 14.00 12.77 8.38
N GLU A 97 13.93 13.38 9.57
CA GLU A 97 12.71 14.07 10.04
C GLU A 97 12.26 15.17 9.05
N ALA A 98 13.21 15.86 8.43
CA ALA A 98 12.94 16.89 7.42
C ALA A 98 12.28 16.29 6.15
N ALA A 99 12.79 15.15 5.66
CA ALA A 99 12.19 14.46 4.52
C ALA A 99 10.77 13.95 4.82
N ILE A 100 10.56 13.42 6.04
CA ILE A 100 9.23 12.99 6.51
C ILE A 100 8.27 14.18 6.63
N ALA A 101 8.72 15.31 7.17
CA ALA A 101 7.92 16.53 7.24
C ALA A 101 7.54 17.07 5.86
N ASP A 102 8.46 17.04 4.89
CA ASP A 102 8.15 17.46 3.51
C ASP A 102 7.16 16.53 2.82
N PHE A 103 7.30 15.21 2.97
CA PHE A 103 6.32 14.23 2.46
C PHE A 103 4.93 14.50 3.01
N ARG A 104 4.82 14.71 4.32
CA ARG A 104 3.55 15.03 5.00
C ARG A 104 2.92 16.32 4.48
N ARG A 105 3.72 17.36 4.31
CA ARG A 105 3.26 18.65 3.78
C ARG A 105 2.70 18.46 2.36
N ARG A 106 3.43 17.80 1.46
CA ARG A 106 2.94 17.47 0.11
C ARG A 106 1.65 16.65 0.14
N LEU A 107 1.55 15.71 1.07
CA LEU A 107 0.36 14.88 1.23
C LEU A 107 -0.83 15.68 1.74
N SER A 108 -0.62 16.59 2.70
CA SER A 108 -1.65 17.50 3.23
C SER A 108 -2.12 18.51 2.18
N ASP A 109 -1.21 19.01 1.34
CA ASP A 109 -1.50 20.04 0.33
C ASP A 109 -2.20 19.47 -0.92
N ALA A 110 -2.13 18.15 -1.15
CA ALA A 110 -2.67 17.53 -2.34
C ALA A 110 -4.22 17.52 -2.33
N PRO A 111 -4.88 17.78 -3.48
CA PRO A 111 -6.33 17.89 -3.53
C PRO A 111 -7.03 16.58 -3.14
N ILE A 112 -8.20 16.71 -2.51
CA ILE A 112 -9.11 15.59 -2.25
C ILE A 112 -9.94 15.31 -3.51
N SER A 113 -10.00 14.05 -3.90
CA SER A 113 -10.82 13.56 -5.01
C SER A 113 -11.71 12.41 -4.55
N ILE A 114 -12.83 12.23 -5.22
CA ILE A 114 -13.70 11.05 -5.12
C ILE A 114 -14.08 10.59 -6.53
N SER A 115 -14.39 9.31 -6.66
CA SER A 115 -14.78 8.64 -7.90
C SER A 115 -15.88 7.60 -7.60
N ARG A 116 -16.16 6.63 -8.48
CA ARG A 116 -17.40 5.82 -8.40
C ARG A 116 -17.24 4.36 -8.03
N ARG A 117 -16.37 3.59 -8.71
CA ARG A 117 -16.28 2.12 -8.53
C ARG A 117 -15.05 1.73 -7.70
N THR A 118 -14.97 0.47 -7.30
CA THR A 118 -13.93 -0.07 -6.43
C THR A 118 -13.20 -1.20 -7.14
N SER A 119 -11.99 -0.92 -7.62
CA SER A 119 -11.10 -1.86 -8.32
C SER A 119 -9.79 -2.04 -7.56
N ILE A 120 -9.83 -2.89 -6.54
CA ILE A 120 -8.63 -3.36 -5.84
C ILE A 120 -7.68 -4.04 -6.85
N SER A 121 -8.24 -4.78 -7.81
CA SER A 121 -7.47 -5.41 -8.87
C SER A 121 -6.73 -4.38 -9.74
N GLY A 122 -7.38 -3.26 -10.08
CA GLY A 122 -6.79 -2.13 -10.78
C GLY A 122 -5.67 -1.46 -10.00
N ALA A 123 -5.88 -1.23 -8.70
CA ALA A 123 -4.87 -0.67 -7.80
C ALA A 123 -3.62 -1.55 -7.73
N ILE A 124 -3.77 -2.87 -7.55
CA ILE A 124 -2.64 -3.82 -7.55
C ILE A 124 -1.92 -3.78 -8.90
N ARG A 125 -2.66 -3.85 -10.00
CA ARG A 125 -2.09 -3.83 -11.37
C ARG A 125 -1.29 -2.55 -11.62
N TYR A 126 -1.78 -1.41 -11.14
CA TYR A 126 -1.10 -0.12 -11.24
C TYR A 126 0.20 -0.08 -10.43
N ALA A 127 0.20 -0.66 -9.23
CA ALA A 127 1.34 -0.63 -8.32
C ALA A 127 2.51 -1.53 -8.77
N ILE A 128 2.24 -2.71 -9.36
CA ILE A 128 3.28 -3.67 -9.80
C ILE A 128 4.43 -2.99 -10.57
N PRO A 129 4.19 -2.26 -11.68
CA PRO A 129 5.28 -1.63 -12.42
C PRO A 129 5.92 -0.44 -11.70
N MET A 130 5.30 0.13 -10.65
CA MET A 130 5.92 1.19 -9.85
C MET A 130 7.18 0.68 -9.13
N TYR A 131 7.16 -0.55 -8.62
CA TYR A 131 8.34 -1.14 -7.96
C TYR A 131 9.48 -1.38 -8.94
N GLY A 132 9.20 -1.82 -10.16
CA GLY A 132 10.22 -2.01 -11.20
C GLY A 132 10.89 -0.69 -11.62
N ARG A 133 10.15 0.42 -11.59
CA ARG A 133 10.64 1.77 -11.89
C ARG A 133 11.21 2.51 -10.68
N SER A 134 11.15 1.93 -9.47
CA SER A 134 11.71 2.55 -8.27
C SER A 134 13.21 2.82 -8.46
N PRO A 135 13.70 4.03 -8.13
CA PRO A 135 15.13 4.35 -8.19
C PRO A 135 15.92 3.77 -7.00
N TYR A 136 15.25 3.03 -6.11
CA TYR A 136 15.82 2.46 -4.88
C TYR A 136 15.99 0.95 -5.01
N ASP A 137 16.98 0.41 -4.29
CA ASP A 137 17.08 -1.03 -4.05
C ASP A 137 16.51 -1.30 -2.66
N ALA A 138 15.49 -2.16 -2.56
CA ALA A 138 14.69 -2.28 -1.34
C ALA A 138 14.71 -3.71 -0.82
N ASP A 139 15.02 -3.87 0.46
CA ASP A 139 14.99 -5.16 1.16
C ASP A 139 13.59 -5.79 1.11
N ARG A 140 12.56 -4.95 1.19
CA ARG A 140 11.15 -5.34 1.15
C ARG A 140 10.34 -4.43 0.25
N LYS A 141 9.40 -5.03 -0.47
CA LYS A 141 8.37 -4.33 -1.26
C LYS A 141 7.03 -4.59 -0.61
N VAL A 142 6.34 -3.54 -0.18
CA VAL A 142 5.02 -3.64 0.47
C VAL A 142 4.05 -2.72 -0.23
N LEU A 143 2.91 -3.28 -0.65
CA LEU A 143 1.74 -2.58 -1.13
C LEU A 143 0.71 -2.55 0.00
N ASP A 144 0.43 -1.36 0.51
CA ASP A 144 -0.64 -1.08 1.46
C ASP A 144 -1.91 -0.72 0.69
N ILE A 145 -2.96 -1.53 0.82
CA ILE A 145 -4.28 -1.26 0.22
C ILE A 145 -5.29 -0.93 1.31
N SER A 146 -5.85 0.27 1.24
CA SER A 146 -6.95 0.75 2.08
C SER A 146 -8.23 0.91 1.26
N GLY A 147 -9.37 0.48 1.77
CA GLY A 147 -10.68 0.66 1.12
C GLY A 147 -11.86 0.12 1.92
N ASP A 148 -13.08 0.46 1.51
CA ASP A 148 -14.31 0.20 2.27
C ASP A 148 -15.28 -0.77 1.57
N GLY A 149 -14.82 -1.48 0.55
CA GLY A 149 -15.63 -2.45 -0.20
C GLY A 149 -14.82 -3.54 -0.89
N SER A 150 -15.51 -4.61 -1.30
CA SER A 150 -14.91 -5.67 -2.11
C SER A 150 -14.65 -5.22 -3.56
N ASN A 151 -13.78 -5.95 -4.26
CA ASN A 151 -13.48 -5.66 -5.66
C ASN A 151 -14.75 -5.83 -6.50
N ASN A 152 -15.16 -4.79 -7.22
CA ASN A 152 -16.40 -4.78 -7.99
C ASN A 152 -16.22 -4.28 -9.42
N ASP A 153 -14.97 -4.01 -9.82
CA ASP A 153 -14.58 -3.52 -11.13
C ASP A 153 -13.21 -4.07 -11.55
N GLY A 154 -13.03 -4.32 -12.84
CA GLY A 154 -11.81 -4.89 -13.39
C GLY A 154 -11.74 -6.42 -13.30
N GLY A 155 -10.52 -6.94 -13.20
CA GLY A 155 -10.29 -8.39 -13.16
C GLY A 155 -10.42 -8.95 -11.74
N LEU A 156 -10.33 -10.28 -11.61
CA LEU A 156 -10.42 -10.91 -10.30
C LEU A 156 -9.19 -10.54 -9.44
N VAL A 157 -9.43 -10.07 -8.22
CA VAL A 157 -8.36 -9.60 -7.32
C VAL A 157 -7.29 -10.66 -7.05
N THR A 158 -7.65 -11.94 -7.07
CA THR A 158 -6.72 -13.03 -6.79
C THR A 158 -5.69 -13.22 -7.90
N GLU A 159 -6.03 -12.88 -9.15
CA GLU A 159 -5.11 -12.95 -10.29
C GLU A 159 -4.04 -11.86 -10.18
N THR A 160 -4.45 -10.62 -9.96
CA THR A 160 -3.50 -9.50 -9.82
C THR A 160 -2.68 -9.60 -8.53
N ARG A 161 -3.27 -10.11 -7.44
CA ARG A 161 -2.53 -10.49 -6.24
C ARG A 161 -1.43 -11.49 -6.58
N HIS A 162 -1.77 -12.56 -7.30
CA HIS A 162 -0.81 -13.59 -7.67
C HIS A 162 0.35 -13.02 -8.50
N ASP A 163 0.08 -12.10 -9.42
CA ASP A 163 1.11 -11.41 -10.20
C ASP A 163 2.01 -10.53 -9.32
N ALA A 164 1.45 -9.78 -8.37
CA ALA A 164 2.25 -9.00 -7.42
C ALA A 164 3.17 -9.89 -6.54
N LEU A 165 2.68 -11.06 -6.12
CA LEU A 165 3.46 -12.01 -5.34
C LEU A 165 4.63 -12.59 -6.14
N LYS A 166 4.47 -12.85 -7.45
CA LYS A 166 5.59 -13.26 -8.32
C LYS A 166 6.72 -12.22 -8.35
N GLU A 167 6.36 -10.95 -8.26
CA GLU A 167 7.30 -9.82 -8.20
C GLU A 167 7.87 -9.55 -6.78
N ARG A 168 7.57 -10.45 -5.84
CA ARG A 168 7.96 -10.39 -4.42
C ARG A 168 7.42 -9.14 -3.70
N ILE A 169 6.22 -8.69 -4.08
CA ILE A 169 5.50 -7.60 -3.42
C ILE A 169 4.57 -8.20 -2.36
N ILE A 170 4.73 -7.80 -1.10
CA ILE A 170 3.81 -8.15 -0.01
C ILE A 170 2.59 -7.24 -0.11
N ILE A 171 1.38 -7.78 0.04
CA ILE A 171 0.15 -6.99 0.03
C ILE A 171 -0.48 -7.03 1.42
N ASN A 172 -0.59 -5.87 2.06
CA ASN A 172 -1.28 -5.68 3.34
C ASN A 172 -2.60 -4.95 3.16
N GLY A 173 -3.56 -5.25 4.02
CA GLY A 173 -4.93 -4.73 3.92
C GLY A 173 -5.32 -3.80 5.06
N LEU A 174 -6.04 -2.73 4.73
CA LEU A 174 -6.71 -1.81 5.66
C LEU A 174 -8.20 -1.68 5.27
N PRO A 175 -9.03 -2.73 5.52
CA PRO A 175 -10.47 -2.63 5.32
C PRO A 175 -11.06 -1.61 6.29
N ILE A 176 -11.87 -0.71 5.76
CA ILE A 176 -12.63 0.28 6.52
C ILE A 176 -14.06 -0.23 6.62
N MET A 177 -14.44 -0.68 7.81
CA MET A 177 -15.79 -1.16 8.09
C MET A 177 -16.71 0.06 8.18
N ASN A 178 -17.44 0.38 7.11
CA ASN A 178 -18.42 1.47 7.12
C ASN A 178 -19.85 0.94 7.18
N GLY A 179 -20.54 1.21 8.29
CA GLY A 179 -21.96 0.90 8.45
C GLY A 179 -22.89 2.02 7.97
N ARG A 180 -22.36 3.15 7.50
CA ARG A 180 -23.17 4.29 7.06
C ARG A 180 -23.86 3.96 5.74
N PRO A 181 -25.18 4.17 5.63
CA PRO A 181 -25.87 4.03 4.36
C PRO A 181 -25.34 5.05 3.36
N ASN A 182 -24.62 4.60 2.33
CA ASN A 182 -24.22 5.46 1.21
C ASN A 182 -25.26 5.33 0.07
N PRO A 183 -25.93 6.42 -0.36
CA PRO A 183 -26.91 6.39 -1.46
C PRO A 183 -26.36 5.88 -2.80
N PHE A 184 -25.04 5.94 -2.97
CA PHE A 184 -24.29 5.55 -4.16
C PHE A 184 -23.37 4.34 -3.93
N GLY A 185 -23.29 3.84 -2.70
CA GLY A 185 -22.48 2.69 -2.31
C GLY A 185 -23.26 1.37 -2.29
N PHE A 186 -22.53 0.27 -2.26
CA PHE A 186 -23.09 -1.03 -1.93
C PHE A 186 -23.50 -1.08 -0.45
N PRO A 187 -24.41 -1.99 -0.05
CA PRO A 187 -24.62 -2.27 1.37
C PRO A 187 -23.31 -2.61 2.06
N ALA A 188 -23.18 -2.19 3.32
CA ALA A 188 -22.03 -2.51 4.16
C ALA A 188 -21.75 -4.02 4.16
N GLU A 189 -20.46 -4.37 4.07
CA GLU A 189 -20.01 -5.77 4.06
C GLU A 189 -19.51 -6.15 5.45
N ASP A 190 -20.32 -6.90 6.20
CA ASP A 190 -19.99 -7.31 7.59
C ASP A 190 -18.72 -8.17 7.70
N ASP A 191 -18.31 -8.81 6.60
CA ASP A 191 -17.15 -9.70 6.49
C ASP A 191 -16.04 -9.16 5.57
N LEU A 192 -16.01 -7.84 5.34
CA LEU A 192 -14.99 -7.19 4.51
C LEU A 192 -13.56 -7.49 4.99
N ASP A 193 -13.36 -7.57 6.31
CA ASP A 193 -12.08 -7.94 6.92
C ASP A 193 -11.60 -9.34 6.49
N LYS A 194 -12.52 -10.30 6.44
CA LYS A 194 -12.26 -11.65 5.92
C LYS A 194 -12.00 -11.61 4.42
N TYR A 195 -12.78 -10.85 3.65
CA TYR A 195 -12.50 -10.67 2.23
C TYR A 195 -11.07 -10.14 1.99
N TYR A 196 -10.64 -9.11 2.72
CA TYR A 196 -9.26 -8.60 2.63
C TYR A 196 -8.23 -9.67 3.03
N LEU A 197 -8.47 -10.38 4.12
CA LEU A 197 -7.56 -11.42 4.63
C LEU A 197 -7.38 -12.58 3.63
N HIS A 198 -8.45 -12.99 2.97
CA HIS A 198 -8.46 -14.19 2.13
C HIS A 198 -8.23 -13.90 0.65
N CYS A 199 -8.69 -12.76 0.14
CA CYS A 199 -8.68 -12.43 -1.28
C CYS A 199 -7.64 -11.38 -1.67
N VAL A 200 -7.42 -10.36 -0.83
CA VAL A 200 -6.58 -9.19 -1.16
C VAL A 200 -5.13 -9.39 -0.72
N THR A 201 -4.94 -9.75 0.56
CA THR A 201 -3.60 -9.85 1.14
C THR A 201 -2.86 -11.09 0.67
N GLY A 202 -1.53 -11.01 0.70
CA GLY A 202 -0.65 -12.13 0.41
C GLY A 202 0.83 -11.77 0.56
N GLY A 203 1.66 -12.81 0.61
CA GLY A 203 3.10 -12.68 0.76
C GLY A 203 3.54 -12.91 2.21
N PRO A 204 4.85 -13.07 2.45
CA PRO A 204 5.36 -13.35 3.77
C PRO A 204 4.96 -12.28 4.79
N ARG A 205 4.35 -12.73 5.90
CA ARG A 205 3.86 -11.89 7.00
C ARG A 205 2.85 -10.81 6.57
N SER A 206 2.14 -11.02 5.45
CA SER A 206 1.02 -10.16 5.11
C SER A 206 -0.04 -10.20 6.21
N PHE A 207 -0.71 -9.07 6.41
CA PHE A 207 -1.73 -8.93 7.44
C PHE A 207 -2.84 -7.96 7.04
N VAL A 208 -3.91 -8.01 7.84
CA VAL A 208 -5.04 -7.07 7.78
C VAL A 208 -5.07 -6.30 9.09
N GLU A 209 -5.13 -4.98 9.01
CA GLU A 209 -5.46 -4.11 10.13
C GLU A 209 -6.83 -3.50 9.87
N VAL A 210 -7.81 -3.73 10.72
CA VAL A 210 -9.19 -3.30 10.47
C VAL A 210 -9.41 -1.91 11.05
N ALA A 211 -9.95 -0.99 10.25
CA ALA A 211 -10.55 0.24 10.75
C ALA A 211 -12.05 -0.01 10.96
N ARG A 212 -12.54 0.09 12.20
CA ARG A 212 -13.95 -0.22 12.53
C ARG A 212 -14.94 0.86 12.09
N SER A 213 -14.42 2.04 11.74
CA SER A 213 -15.12 3.16 11.12
C SER A 213 -14.09 4.15 10.57
N PHE A 214 -14.53 5.20 9.88
CA PHE A 214 -13.65 6.30 9.47
C PHE A 214 -13.07 7.08 10.66
N GLU A 215 -13.77 7.16 11.80
CA GLU A 215 -13.24 7.76 13.03
C GLU A 215 -12.14 6.89 13.68
N ASP A 216 -12.21 5.57 13.51
CA ASP A 216 -11.18 4.62 13.96
C ASP A 216 -9.98 4.56 13.00
N PHE A 217 -10.11 5.12 11.80
CA PHE A 217 -9.10 5.07 10.76
C PHE A 217 -7.72 5.59 11.22
N PRO A 218 -7.58 6.74 11.91
CA PRO A 218 -6.28 7.23 12.38
C PRO A 218 -5.54 6.24 13.28
N ARG A 219 -6.26 5.52 14.16
CA ARG A 219 -5.66 4.46 15.00
C ARG A 219 -5.20 3.29 14.14
N ALA A 220 -6.05 2.84 13.23
CA ALA A 220 -5.77 1.70 12.35
C ALA A 220 -4.54 1.98 11.47
N ILE A 221 -4.46 3.15 10.82
CA ILE A 221 -3.33 3.48 9.97
C ILE A 221 -2.03 3.62 10.76
N ARG A 222 -2.05 4.23 11.94
CA ARG A 222 -0.87 4.32 12.81
C ARG A 222 -0.35 2.92 13.15
N LYS A 223 -1.24 1.98 13.50
CA LYS A 223 -0.87 0.60 13.81
C LYS A 223 -0.34 -0.15 12.59
N LYS A 224 -0.99 0.02 11.45
CA LYS A 224 -0.60 -0.63 10.20
C LYS A 224 0.76 -0.13 9.72
N LEU A 225 0.94 1.19 9.62
CA LEU A 225 2.19 1.80 9.17
C LEU A 225 3.36 1.39 10.08
N LEU A 226 3.16 1.37 11.41
CA LEU A 226 4.17 0.88 12.35
C LEU A 226 4.55 -0.58 12.08
N GLN A 227 3.56 -1.46 11.87
CA GLN A 227 3.82 -2.88 11.58
C GLN A 227 4.62 -3.09 10.28
N GLU A 228 4.40 -2.23 9.28
CA GLU A 228 5.10 -2.28 8.00
C GLU A 228 6.53 -1.79 8.09
N VAL A 229 6.75 -0.62 8.69
CA VAL A 229 8.09 -0.02 8.79
C VAL A 229 8.98 -0.78 9.77
N ALA A 230 8.44 -1.26 10.89
CA ALA A 230 9.18 -2.02 11.88
C ALA A 230 9.34 -3.51 11.53
N ASP A 231 8.73 -3.95 10.43
CA ASP A 231 8.79 -5.33 9.95
C ASP A 231 8.33 -6.39 10.97
N ILE A 232 7.37 -6.04 11.82
CA ILE A 232 6.91 -6.88 12.92
C ILE A 232 5.75 -7.82 12.55
N GLY A 233 5.19 -7.69 11.35
CA GLY A 233 4.07 -8.53 10.88
C GLY A 233 2.79 -8.32 11.72
N PRO A 234 1.81 -9.24 11.67
CA PRO A 234 0.59 -9.11 12.48
C PRO A 234 0.93 -9.23 13.97
N LEU A 235 0.80 -8.12 14.68
CA LEU A 235 0.74 -8.10 16.14
C LEU A 235 -0.72 -8.29 16.58
N ASN A 236 -1.01 -9.46 17.14
CA ASN A 236 -2.22 -9.69 17.89
C ASN A 236 -1.98 -9.09 19.29
N ASP A 237 -2.74 -8.04 19.65
CA ASP A 237 -2.68 -7.28 20.92
C ASP A 237 -1.47 -6.36 21.14
N PHE A 238 -1.51 -5.16 20.54
CA PHE A 238 -0.59 -4.08 20.92
C PHE A 238 -1.29 -2.71 20.89
N ASP A 239 -1.26 -1.97 22.00
CA ASP A 239 -1.68 -0.58 22.08
C ASP A 239 -0.46 0.35 21.93
N ILE A 240 -0.44 1.13 20.86
CA ILE A 240 0.66 2.07 20.55
C ILE A 240 0.74 3.19 21.60
N GLY A 241 -0.32 3.42 22.39
CA GLY A 241 -0.30 4.31 23.55
C GLY A 241 0.77 3.92 24.59
N GLU A 242 1.04 2.62 24.75
CA GLU A 242 2.01 2.12 25.75
C GLU A 242 3.48 2.37 25.35
N LEU A 243 3.78 2.52 24.05
CA LEU A 243 5.11 2.91 23.56
C LEU A 243 5.44 4.39 23.84
N GLY A 244 4.44 5.20 24.15
CA GLY A 244 4.58 6.62 24.46
C GLY A 244 5.06 6.90 25.88
N THR A 245 5.02 5.91 26.79
CA THR A 245 5.33 6.12 28.21
C THR A 245 6.16 5.00 28.82
N THR A 246 7.40 4.81 28.39
CA THR A 246 8.41 4.18 29.26
C THR A 246 9.75 4.89 29.16
N ARG A 247 10.22 5.34 30.33
CA ARG A 247 11.60 5.69 30.64
C ARG A 247 12.51 4.50 30.29
N ASP A 248 13.72 4.83 29.86
CA ASP A 248 14.83 3.93 29.53
C ASP A 248 14.74 3.26 28.14
N GLY A 249 15.36 3.93 27.16
CA GLY A 249 16.08 3.32 26.03
C GLY A 249 15.47 2.10 25.38
N VAL A 250 14.36 2.27 24.64
CA VAL A 250 13.88 1.23 23.73
C VAL A 250 14.82 1.14 22.53
N GLN A 251 15.71 0.16 22.57
CA GLN A 251 16.32 -0.42 21.39
C GLN A 251 15.20 -1.15 20.65
N LEU A 252 14.67 -0.54 19.58
CA LEU A 252 13.67 -1.15 18.70
C LEU A 252 14.29 -2.44 18.15
N ALA A 253 13.89 -3.55 18.78
CA ALA A 253 14.27 -4.94 18.56
C ALA A 253 15.38 -5.20 17.52
N GLN A 254 16.63 -5.17 18.01
CA GLN A 254 17.50 -6.29 17.68
C GLN A 254 16.86 -7.58 18.22
N SER A 255 16.70 -8.57 17.35
CA SER A 255 16.62 -10.01 17.64
C SER A 255 16.31 -10.44 19.10
N GLY A 256 15.09 -10.92 19.37
CA GLY A 256 14.86 -11.77 20.55
C GLY A 256 13.47 -11.74 21.16
N SER A 257 12.61 -12.71 20.79
CA SER A 257 11.87 -13.58 21.74
C SER A 257 10.89 -14.50 21.00
N GLY A 258 11.03 -15.80 21.24
CA GLY A 258 9.87 -16.67 21.52
C GLY A 258 9.31 -17.58 20.43
N GLY A 259 9.58 -17.36 19.15
CA GLY A 259 9.17 -18.28 18.08
C GLY A 259 10.19 -18.22 16.96
N ALA A 260 10.62 -19.37 16.43
CA ALA A 260 11.64 -19.42 15.37
C ALA A 260 11.22 -18.55 14.18
N ARG A 261 11.73 -17.31 14.12
CA ARG A 261 11.56 -16.37 13.02
C ARG A 261 12.15 -17.03 11.78
N ARG A 262 11.31 -17.51 10.88
CA ARG A 262 11.79 -17.96 9.57
C ARG A 262 12.17 -16.71 8.78
N THR A 263 13.47 -16.52 8.60
CA THR A 263 13.99 -15.51 7.67
C THR A 263 13.46 -15.84 6.28
N VAL A 264 12.72 -14.90 5.69
CA VAL A 264 12.25 -15.01 4.30
C VAL A 264 13.50 -14.96 3.43
N LYS A 265 13.75 -16.03 2.67
CA LYS A 265 14.94 -16.10 1.80
C LYS A 265 14.67 -15.41 0.46
N ALA A 266 15.75 -15.00 -0.22
CA ALA A 266 15.68 -14.43 -1.56
C ALA A 266 14.95 -15.34 -2.58
N ASP A 267 14.98 -16.66 -2.36
CA ASP A 267 14.36 -17.66 -3.24
C ASP A 267 12.98 -18.13 -2.76
N ASP A 268 12.43 -17.57 -1.67
CA ASP A 268 11.11 -17.99 -1.21
C ASP A 268 10.04 -17.62 -2.25
N ASP A 269 9.22 -18.59 -2.64
CA ASP A 269 8.01 -18.36 -3.43
C ASP A 269 6.96 -17.63 -2.57
N TYR A 270 6.67 -16.36 -2.91
CA TYR A 270 5.71 -15.54 -2.18
C TYR A 270 4.27 -16.01 -2.39
N THR A 271 3.98 -16.72 -3.48
CA THR A 271 2.62 -17.17 -3.84
C THR A 271 2.07 -18.23 -2.89
N ARG A 272 2.94 -18.94 -2.16
CA ARG A 272 2.54 -19.90 -1.11
C ARG A 272 1.97 -19.23 0.15
N PHE A 273 2.22 -17.92 0.34
CA PHE A 273 1.79 -17.17 1.52
C PHE A 273 0.44 -16.49 1.26
N VAL A 274 -0.56 -17.30 0.95
CA VAL A 274 -1.96 -16.87 0.83
C VAL A 274 -2.81 -17.67 1.82
N ARG A 275 -3.89 -17.07 2.31
CA ARG A 275 -4.84 -17.77 3.19
C ARG A 275 -5.78 -18.65 2.35
N PRO A 276 -6.32 -19.74 2.93
CA PRO A 276 -7.29 -20.61 2.26
C PRO A 276 -8.55 -19.83 1.84
N GLU A 277 -9.42 -20.46 1.05
CA GLU A 277 -10.54 -19.81 0.37
C GLU A 277 -11.51 -19.06 1.31
N TYR A 278 -12.00 -17.93 0.80
CA TYR A 278 -13.07 -17.15 1.39
C TYR A 278 -14.42 -17.79 1.09
N GLU A 279 -15.27 -18.02 2.10
CA GLU A 279 -16.54 -18.77 1.96
C GLU A 279 -17.47 -18.18 0.89
N LEU A 280 -17.54 -16.85 0.79
CA LEU A 280 -18.36 -16.17 -0.21
C LEU A 280 -17.70 -16.10 -1.60
N GLY A 281 -16.48 -16.60 -1.77
CA GLY A 281 -15.70 -16.47 -3.00
C GLY A 281 -15.13 -15.07 -3.20
N CYS A 282 -13.96 -15.00 -3.84
CA CYS A 282 -13.29 -13.72 -4.11
C CYS A 282 -13.92 -12.92 -5.27
N ASP A 283 -14.96 -13.44 -5.91
CA ASP A 283 -15.78 -12.77 -6.93
C ASP A 283 -17.06 -12.12 -6.35
N VAL A 284 -17.18 -12.07 -5.01
CA VAL A 284 -18.40 -11.63 -4.32
C VAL A 284 -18.79 -10.19 -4.66
N GLY A 285 -17.83 -9.28 -4.80
CA GLY A 285 -18.09 -7.88 -5.10
C GLY A 285 -18.57 -7.68 -6.53
N GLU A 286 -17.98 -8.42 -7.47
CA GLU A 286 -18.39 -8.47 -8.87
C GLU A 286 -19.80 -9.06 -9.01
N ARG A 287 -20.12 -10.13 -8.27
CA ARG A 287 -21.48 -10.70 -8.21
C ARG A 287 -22.49 -9.70 -7.64
N ARG A 288 -22.20 -9.07 -6.50
CA ARG A 288 -23.05 -8.04 -5.88
C ARG A 288 -23.26 -6.84 -6.79
N SER A 289 -22.22 -6.43 -7.52
CA SER A 289 -22.28 -5.36 -8.53
C SER A 289 -23.24 -5.71 -9.65
N ARG A 290 -23.07 -6.87 -10.31
CA ARG A 290 -23.97 -7.33 -11.37
C ARG A 290 -25.42 -7.38 -10.90
N ASP A 291 -25.67 -7.95 -9.72
CA ASP A 291 -27.02 -8.06 -9.15
C ASP A 291 -27.66 -6.69 -8.87
N PHE A 292 -26.89 -5.74 -8.33
CA PHE A 292 -27.36 -4.38 -8.05
C PHE A 292 -27.80 -3.67 -9.34
N TRP A 293 -26.94 -3.66 -10.37
CA TRP A 293 -27.23 -2.99 -11.63
C TRP A 293 -28.40 -3.66 -12.38
N GLN A 294 -28.47 -4.99 -12.35
CA GLN A 294 -29.56 -5.73 -12.95
C GLN A 294 -30.90 -5.43 -12.28
N ARG A 295 -30.95 -5.39 -10.94
CA ARG A 295 -32.19 -5.08 -10.19
C ARG A 295 -32.63 -3.63 -10.36
N ARG A 296 -31.69 -2.69 -10.40
CA ARG A 296 -32.00 -1.26 -10.40
C ARG A 296 -32.28 -0.70 -11.78
N PHE A 297 -31.62 -1.22 -12.81
CA PHE A 297 -31.66 -0.64 -14.16
C PHE A 297 -31.89 -1.67 -15.28
N GLY A 298 -31.96 -2.97 -14.97
CA GLY A 298 -32.16 -4.01 -15.98
C GLY A 298 -30.95 -4.25 -16.88
N VAL A 299 -29.76 -3.80 -16.47
CA VAL A 299 -28.51 -3.96 -17.22
C VAL A 299 -27.48 -4.71 -16.40
N THR A 300 -26.66 -5.52 -17.07
CA THR A 300 -25.45 -6.10 -16.48
C THR A 300 -24.27 -5.28 -16.98
N PRO A 301 -23.49 -4.64 -16.08
CA PRO A 301 -22.25 -3.96 -16.47
C PRO A 301 -21.27 -5.02 -16.99
N ASP A 302 -20.72 -4.79 -18.18
CA ASP A 302 -19.61 -5.55 -18.73
C ASP A 302 -18.31 -5.24 -17.97
#